data_AF-A0A961X2M9-F1
#
_entry.id   AF-A0A961X2M9-F1
#
_cell.length_a   1.000
_cell.length_b   1.000
_cell.length_c   1.000
_cell.angle_alpha   90.00
_cell.angle_beta   90.00
_cell.angle_gamma   90.00
#
_symmetry.space_group_name_H-M   'P 1'
#
loop_
_entity.id
_entity.type
_entity.pdbx_description
1 polymer ?
#
loop_
_entity_poly.entity_id
_entity_poly.type
_entity_poly.pdbx_seq_one_letter_code
_entity_poly.pdbx_strand_id
1 'polypeptide(L)' 'MQMLYKIMTSDEWARAEREGVFEGSAVDHRDGFIHLSAAHQVRETAAR' A
#
# COMPACT_ATOMS: atom_id res chain seq x y z
N MET A 1 -9.67 -3.45 17.55
CA MET A 1 -9.29 -3.80 16.16
C MET A 1 -9.12 -2.50 15.40
N GLN A 2 -7.98 -2.26 14.76
CA GLN A 2 -7.76 -1.04 13.96
C GLN A 2 -7.49 -1.43 12.50
N MET A 3 -8.21 -0.80 11.58
CA MET A 3 -8.04 -1.01 10.14
C MET A 3 -6.90 -0.12 9.62
N LEU A 4 -5.98 -0.72 8.88
CA LEU A 4 -4.95 -0.02 8.12
C LEU A 4 -5.24 -0.16 6.63
N TYR A 5 -4.84 0.84 5.86
CA TYR A 5 -5.10 0.94 4.44
C TYR A 5 -3.78 1.00 3.68
N LYS A 6 -3.72 0.31 2.54
CA LYS A 6 -2.67 0.48 1.54
C LYS A 6 -3.28 1.11 0.30
N ILE A 7 -2.67 2.17 -0.19
CA ILE A 7 -2.97 2.73 -1.50
C ILE A 7 -1.93 2.17 -2.46
N MET A 8 -2.38 1.63 -3.58
CA MET A 8 -1.55 1.09 -4.65
C MET A 8 -2.28 1.22 -5.98
N THR A 9 -1.55 1.10 -7.07
CA THR A 9 -2.12 1.07 -8.43
C THR A 9 -2.86 -0.24 -8.69
N SER A 10 -3.75 -0.23 -9.69
CA SER A 10 -4.44 -1.46 -10.11
C SER A 10 -3.48 -2.54 -10.60
N ASP A 11 -2.35 -2.15 -11.21
CA ASP A 11 -1.35 -3.10 -11.70
C ASP A 11 -0.59 -3.78 -10.56
N GLU A 12 -0.21 -3.01 -9.52
CA GLU A 12 0.37 -3.55 -8.29
C GLU A 12 -0.61 -4.49 -7.58
N TRP A 13 -1.90 -4.13 -7.52
CA TRP A 13 -2.92 -4.99 -6.93
C TRP A 13 -3.08 -6.29 -7.73
N ALA A 14 -3.24 -6.20 -9.05
CA ALA A 14 -3.39 -7.37 -9.92
C ALA A 14 -2.17 -8.30 -9.84
N ARG A 15 -0.96 -7.74 -9.68
CA ARG A 15 0.24 -8.54 -9.43
C ARG A 15 0.19 -9.24 -8.08
N ALA A 16 -0.15 -8.51 -7.02
CA ALA A 16 -0.27 -9.08 -5.68
C ALA A 16 -1.32 -10.20 -5.62
N GLU A 17 -2.46 -10.04 -6.31
CA GLU A 17 -3.47 -11.09 -6.42
C GLU A 17 -2.94 -12.34 -7.12
N ARG A 18 -2.17 -12.17 -8.21
CA ARG A 18 -1.55 -13.32 -8.92
C ARG A 18 -0.47 -14.01 -8.10
N GLU A 19 0.33 -13.26 -7.37
CA GLU A 19 1.45 -13.77 -6.57
C GLU A 19 1.01 -14.26 -5.18
N GLY A 20 -0.20 -13.88 -4.75
CA GLY A 20 -0.73 -14.18 -3.41
C GLY A 20 -0.09 -13.37 -2.29
N VAL A 21 0.79 -12.41 -2.63
CA VAL A 21 1.51 -11.56 -1.69
C VAL A 21 1.78 -10.20 -2.33
N PHE A 22 1.69 -9.14 -1.53
CA PHE A 22 2.15 -7.81 -1.93
C PHE A 22 3.54 -7.57 -1.37
N GLU A 23 4.56 -7.55 -2.23
CA GLU A 23 5.96 -7.39 -1.84
C GLU A 23 6.38 -5.92 -1.61
N GLY A 24 5.53 -4.96 -1.98
CA GLY A 24 5.79 -3.53 -1.86
C GLY A 24 5.72 -2.77 -3.19
N SER A 25 5.46 -1.48 -3.10
CA SER A 25 5.67 -0.55 -4.21
C SER A 25 7.14 -0.16 -4.33
N ALA A 26 7.51 0.56 -5.40
CA ALA A 26 8.88 1.09 -5.55
C ALA A 26 9.33 1.96 -4.36
N VAL A 27 8.41 2.71 -3.76
CA VAL A 27 8.66 3.54 -2.57
C VAL A 27 8.89 2.66 -1.34
N ASP A 28 8.08 1.63 -1.15
CA ASP A 28 8.23 0.69 -0.03
C ASP A 28 9.58 -0.02 -0.08
N HIS A 29 10.01 -0.47 -1.26
CA HIS A 29 11.31 -1.11 -1.44
C HIS A 29 12.49 -0.16 -1.17
N ARG A 30 12.39 1.09 -1.62
CA ARG A 30 13.42 2.11 -1.36
C ARG A 30 13.58 2.38 0.13
N ASP A 31 12.46 2.47 0.85
CA ASP A 31 12.44 2.87 2.25
C ASP A 31 12.58 1.65 3.21
N GLY A 32 12.45 0.43 2.67
CA GLY A 32 12.69 -0.82 3.37
C GLY A 32 11.50 -1.38 4.16
N PHE A 33 10.30 -0.83 3.98
CA PHE A 33 9.07 -1.30 4.64
C PHE A 33 7.80 -0.89 3.88
N ILE A 34 6.69 -1.59 4.12
CA ILE A 34 5.39 -1.30 3.50
C ILE A 34 4.73 -0.10 4.19
N HIS A 35 4.51 0.99 3.45
CA HIS A 35 3.75 2.13 3.94
C HIS A 35 2.27 1.79 4.03
N LEU A 36 1.70 1.92 5.22
CA LEU A 36 0.28 1.79 5.50
C LEU A 36 -0.23 3.08 6.14
N SER A 37 -1.50 3.40 5.91
CA SER A 37 -2.17 4.56 6.48
C SER A 37 -3.27 4.12 7.44
N ALA A 38 -3.38 4.78 8.60
CA ALA A 38 -4.58 4.67 9.43
C ALA A 38 -5.78 5.36 8.75
N ALA A 39 -6.99 5.09 9.23
CA ALA A 39 -8.23 5.66 8.69
C ALA A 39 -8.23 7.19 8.60
N HIS A 40 -7.60 7.88 9.56
CA HIS A 40 -7.52 9.34 9.56
C HIS A 40 -6.43 9.89 8.62
N GLN A 41 -5.50 9.06 8.16
CA GLN A 41 -4.38 9.44 7.29
C GLN A 41 -4.67 9.15 5.82
N VAL A 42 -5.46 8.11 5.52
CA VAL A 42 -5.60 7.56 4.16
C VAL A 42 -6.04 8.61 3.12
N ARG A 43 -6.94 9.53 3.47
CA ARG A 43 -7.39 10.59 2.53
C ARG A 43 -6.29 11.57 2.21
N GLU A 44 -5.47 11.94 3.18
CA GLU A 44 -4.32 12.82 2.96
C GLU A 44 -3.24 12.10 2.15
N THR A 45 -2.95 10.84 2.48
CA THR A 45 -2.00 10.01 1.71
C THR A 45 -2.43 9.87 0.25
N ALA A 46 -3.73 9.73 -0.04
CA ALA A 46 -4.26 9.61 -1.40
C ALA A 46 -4.17 10.90 -2.23
N ALA A 47 -4.08 12.06 -1.57
CA ALA A 47 -4.06 13.36 -2.23
C ALA A 47 -2.64 13.89 -2.54
N ARG A 48 -1.61 13.20 -2.04
CA ARG A 48 -0.20 13.52 -2.29
C ARG A 48 0.31 12.75 -3.51
#